data_AF-A0A8T1M1Z6-F1
#
_entry.id   AF-A0A8T1M1Z6-F1
#
_cell.length_a   1.000
_cell.length_b   1.000
_cell.length_c   1.000
_cell.angle_alpha   90.00
_cell.angle_beta   90.00
_cell.angle_gamma   90.00
#
_symmetry.space_group_name_H-M   'P 1'
#
loop_
_entity.id
_entity.type
_entity.pdbx_description
1 polymer ?
#
loop_
_entity_poly.entity_id
_entity_poly.type
_entity_poly.pdbx_seq_one_letter_code
_entity_poly.pdbx_strand_id
1 'polypeptide(L)'
;MCHMQYSCTLAEDSGFFSAYPIAHEIMHSLGVEHDGDGNSCDQSGRTGNIMAPLILSASHNHHWSVCTRRKLKKIRSLNRLECLEDFPIGHDQFVIDGFPGWRWSLDEQCRVSTGSNASRHCSKFGEHPCRELWCFMPEPIGKCSKILNHGMLDGTTCGDGRKCIRGDCKETQQPSLMSSIWDEYEAWTTCSRFCGTGTQYRRKRCPNFR
;
A
#
# COMPACT_ATOMS: atom_id res chain seq x y z
N MET A 1 5.90 2.37 18.81
CA MET A 1 5.40 3.51 18.02
C MET A 1 5.40 4.77 18.88
N CYS A 2 4.47 4.97 19.83
CA CYS A 2 4.40 6.22 20.61
C CYS A 2 5.44 6.37 21.75
N HIS A 3 6.65 5.83 21.56
CA HIS A 3 7.78 6.02 22.47
C HIS A 3 8.96 6.57 21.69
N MET A 4 9.37 7.81 21.97
CA MET A 4 10.38 8.53 21.18
C MET A 4 11.69 7.76 20.98
N GLN A 5 12.13 6.98 21.98
CA GLN A 5 13.39 6.23 21.92
C GLN A 5 13.35 5.00 21.01
N TYR A 6 12.16 4.47 20.72
CA TYR A 6 11.96 3.21 20.00
C TYR A 6 10.96 3.35 18.84
N SER A 7 10.65 4.60 18.44
CA SER A 7 9.78 4.91 17.31
C SER A 7 10.58 4.93 16.00
N CYS A 8 11.28 3.85 15.72
CA CYS A 8 12.05 3.69 14.50
C CYS A 8 11.80 2.30 13.88
N THR A 9 11.96 2.26 12.57
CA THR A 9 11.78 1.09 11.73
C THR A 9 12.85 1.16 10.65
N LEU A 10 13.46 0.01 10.34
CA LEU A 10 14.39 -0.13 9.22
C LEU A 10 13.78 -1.12 8.23
N ALA A 11 13.74 -0.76 6.95
CA ALA A 11 13.35 -1.67 5.88
C ALA A 11 14.39 -1.57 4.77
N GLU A 12 14.82 -2.72 4.26
CA GLU A 12 15.73 -2.81 3.12
C GLU A 12 14.98 -2.45 1.82
N ASP A 13 15.62 -1.66 0.97
CA ASP A 13 15.08 -1.35 -0.35
C ASP A 13 15.22 -2.57 -1.27
N SER A 14 14.13 -2.91 -1.93
CA SER A 14 13.96 -4.03 -2.86
C SER A 14 12.97 -3.60 -3.97
N GLY A 15 12.96 -2.31 -4.29
CA GLY A 15 12.03 -1.70 -5.23
C GLY A 15 10.60 -1.71 -4.70
N PHE A 16 9.62 -1.99 -5.56
CA PHE A 16 8.21 -2.01 -5.15
C PHE A 16 7.88 -3.03 -4.07
N PHE A 17 8.69 -4.09 -3.96
CA PHE A 17 8.49 -5.11 -2.94
C PHE A 17 8.71 -4.57 -1.51
N SER A 18 9.48 -3.48 -1.34
CA SER A 18 9.72 -2.85 -0.02
C SER A 18 8.46 -2.39 0.70
N ALA A 19 7.35 -2.18 0.00
CA ALA A 19 6.07 -1.92 0.63
C ALA A 19 5.66 -3.01 1.63
N TYR A 20 6.03 -4.27 1.37
CA TYR A 20 5.74 -5.40 2.26
C TYR A 20 6.51 -5.32 3.59
N PRO A 21 7.86 -5.30 3.62
CA PRO A 21 8.60 -5.18 4.87
C PRO A 21 8.29 -3.86 5.58
N ILE A 22 8.06 -2.75 4.87
CA ILE A 22 7.64 -1.50 5.52
C ILE A 22 6.33 -1.70 6.31
N ALA A 23 5.32 -2.33 5.70
CA ALA A 23 4.06 -2.60 6.38
C ALA A 23 4.23 -3.58 7.56
N HIS A 24 5.08 -4.61 7.40
CA HIS A 24 5.42 -5.58 8.43
C HIS A 24 6.05 -4.91 9.66
N GLU A 25 7.09 -4.11 9.44
CA GLU A 25 7.83 -3.48 10.53
C GLU A 25 7.04 -2.36 11.21
N ILE A 26 6.18 -1.63 10.49
CA ILE A 26 5.24 -0.67 11.11
C ILE A 26 4.32 -1.40 12.11
N MET A 27 3.85 -2.60 11.76
CA MET A 27 3.02 -3.38 12.67
C MET A 27 3.79 -3.88 13.90
N HIS A 28 5.07 -4.22 13.76
CA HIS A 28 5.93 -4.47 14.91
C HIS A 28 6.08 -3.23 15.80
N SER A 29 6.29 -2.05 15.21
CA SER A 29 6.31 -0.79 15.96
C SER A 29 4.98 -0.51 16.66
N LEU A 30 3.85 -0.97 16.11
CA LEU A 30 2.53 -0.93 16.74
C LEU A 30 2.30 -2.01 17.80
N GLY A 31 3.24 -2.95 17.99
CA GLY A 31 3.21 -4.00 19.00
C GLY A 31 2.56 -5.30 18.55
N VAL A 32 2.51 -5.57 17.24
CA VAL A 32 2.01 -6.83 16.66
C VAL A 32 3.14 -7.86 16.59
N GLU A 33 2.83 -9.10 17.00
CA GLU A 33 3.74 -10.26 16.93
C GLU A 33 3.53 -11.02 15.61
N HIS A 34 4.45 -11.93 15.28
CA HIS A 34 4.32 -12.77 14.09
C HIS A 34 3.11 -13.70 14.14
N ASP A 35 2.52 -13.97 12.98
CA ASP A 35 1.47 -14.96 12.84
C ASP A 35 2.03 -16.38 13.05
N GLY A 36 1.40 -17.16 13.94
CA GLY A 36 1.86 -18.52 14.27
C GLY A 36 2.98 -18.56 15.31
N ASP A 37 3.43 -17.41 15.83
CA ASP A 37 4.34 -17.36 16.96
C ASP A 37 3.55 -17.29 18.28
N GLY A 38 3.37 -18.44 18.92
CA GLY A 38 2.67 -18.56 20.20
C GLY A 38 1.19 -18.14 20.16
N ASN A 39 0.58 -18.10 18.98
CA ASN A 39 -0.80 -17.65 18.79
C ASN A 39 -1.58 -18.51 17.79
N SER A 40 -2.90 -18.31 17.72
CA SER A 40 -3.82 -19.12 16.92
C SER A 40 -3.79 -18.86 15.41
N CYS A 41 -2.76 -18.18 14.88
CA CYS A 41 -2.65 -17.80 13.48
C CYS A 41 -1.57 -18.56 12.70
N ASP A 42 -1.31 -19.84 13.05
CA ASP A 42 -0.36 -20.72 12.36
C ASP A 42 -0.60 -20.79 10.84
N GLN A 43 -1.86 -20.91 10.43
CA GLN A 43 -2.22 -20.96 9.02
C GLN A 43 -1.85 -19.64 8.33
N SER A 44 -2.09 -18.49 8.96
CA SER A 44 -1.73 -17.17 8.42
C SER A 44 -0.22 -17.00 8.28
N GLY A 45 0.55 -17.54 9.23
CA GLY A 45 2.01 -17.59 9.16
C GLY A 45 2.49 -18.44 7.99
N ARG A 46 1.84 -19.58 7.72
CA ARG A 46 2.18 -20.46 6.59
C ARG A 46 1.74 -19.92 5.23
N THR A 47 0.63 -19.21 5.17
CA THR A 47 0.13 -18.61 3.92
C THR A 47 0.85 -17.31 3.54
N GLY A 48 1.79 -16.83 4.36
CA GLY A 48 2.54 -15.61 4.10
C GLY A 48 1.68 -14.35 4.14
N ASN A 49 0.77 -14.24 5.11
CA ASN A 49 0.15 -12.96 5.45
C ASN A 49 1.22 -11.95 5.87
N ILE A 50 0.90 -10.66 5.92
CA ILE A 50 1.92 -9.60 6.13
C ILE A 50 2.74 -9.84 7.40
N MET A 51 2.14 -10.34 8.48
CA MET A 51 2.85 -10.64 9.74
C MET A 51 3.42 -12.06 9.84
N ALA A 52 3.50 -12.82 8.75
CA ALA A 52 4.20 -14.10 8.74
C ALA A 52 5.70 -13.91 9.06
N PRO A 53 6.32 -14.84 9.81
CA PRO A 53 7.73 -14.73 10.21
C PRO A 53 8.71 -14.90 9.04
N LEU A 54 8.25 -15.53 7.96
CA LEU A 54 9.00 -15.72 6.73
C LEU A 54 8.18 -15.13 5.59
N ILE A 55 8.87 -14.47 4.66
CA ILE A 55 8.29 -13.99 3.42
C ILE A 55 8.06 -15.20 2.50
N LEU A 56 6.98 -15.93 2.77
CA LEU A 56 6.71 -17.23 2.15
C LEU A 56 5.82 -17.16 0.93
N SER A 57 5.22 -16.01 0.58
CA SER A 57 4.11 -16.05 -0.35
C SER A 57 4.07 -14.91 -1.35
N ALA A 58 4.20 -15.34 -2.60
CA ALA A 58 3.40 -14.95 -3.75
C ALA A 58 2.88 -13.51 -3.73
N SER A 59 3.30 -12.73 -4.73
CA SER A 59 2.99 -11.32 -5.03
C SER A 59 1.55 -10.80 -4.80
N HIS A 60 0.59 -11.65 -4.43
CA HIS A 60 -0.81 -11.31 -4.27
C HIS A 60 -1.35 -11.49 -2.84
N ASN A 61 -0.67 -12.18 -1.90
CA ASN A 61 -1.23 -12.43 -0.58
C ASN A 61 -0.84 -11.39 0.49
N HIS A 62 -1.34 -10.17 0.33
CA HIS A 62 -1.05 -9.04 1.23
C HIS A 62 -2.17 -8.82 2.27
N HIS A 63 -2.48 -9.84 3.07
CA HIS A 63 -3.58 -9.79 4.03
C HIS A 63 -3.11 -9.70 5.49
N TRP A 64 -3.92 -9.02 6.32
CA TRP A 64 -3.77 -9.03 7.77
C TRP A 64 -4.53 -10.20 8.39
N SER A 65 -3.90 -10.91 9.33
CA SER A 65 -4.55 -12.03 10.01
C SER A 65 -5.62 -11.56 11.00
N VAL A 66 -6.37 -12.53 11.53
CA VAL A 66 -7.27 -12.28 12.67
C VAL A 66 -6.47 -11.89 13.93
N CYS A 67 -5.24 -12.42 14.10
CA CYS A 67 -4.38 -12.11 15.24
C CYS A 67 -3.87 -10.68 15.20
N THR A 68 -3.39 -10.19 14.05
CA THR A 68 -3.03 -8.78 13.84
C THR A 68 -4.19 -7.87 14.23
N ARG A 69 -5.39 -8.13 13.68
CA ARG A 69 -6.60 -7.33 13.97
C ARG A 69 -6.96 -7.32 15.45
N ARG A 70 -6.87 -8.47 16.13
CA ARG A 70 -7.16 -8.60 17.57
C ARG A 70 -6.13 -7.86 18.42
N LYS A 71 -4.85 -7.94 18.08
CA LYS A 71 -3.77 -7.25 18.79
C LYS A 71 -3.91 -5.72 18.66
N LEU A 72 -4.14 -5.20 17.45
CA LEU A 72 -4.37 -3.77 17.25
C LEU A 72 -5.58 -3.25 18.04
N LYS A 73 -6.71 -3.98 18.04
CA LYS A 73 -7.87 -3.62 18.88
C LYS A 73 -7.52 -3.56 20.36
N LYS A 74 -6.76 -4.53 20.88
CA LYS A 74 -6.31 -4.57 22.27
C LYS A 74 -5.39 -3.39 22.61
N ILE A 75 -4.44 -3.07 21.73
CA ILE A 75 -3.47 -1.98 21.95
C ILE A 75 -4.20 -0.62 21.93
N ARG A 76 -5.16 -0.45 21.02
CA ARG A 76 -6.04 0.72 21.00
C ARG A 76 -6.86 0.85 22.28
N SER A 77 -7.46 -0.23 22.79
CA SER A 77 -8.23 -0.17 24.05
C SER A 77 -7.41 0.15 25.29
N LEU A 78 -6.08 0.05 25.20
CA LEU A 78 -5.15 0.39 26.28
C LEU A 78 -4.61 1.83 26.15
N ASN A 79 -5.11 2.64 25.21
CA ASN A 79 -4.67 4.00 24.91
C ASN A 79 -3.15 4.12 24.68
N ARG A 80 -2.52 3.09 24.09
CA ARG A 80 -1.08 3.09 23.79
C ARG A 80 -0.69 3.76 22.47
N LEU A 81 -1.67 4.31 21.76
CA LEU A 81 -1.53 4.91 20.42
C LEU A 81 -1.91 6.40 20.40
N GLU A 82 -1.83 7.08 21.54
CA GLU A 82 -2.22 8.50 21.71
C GLU A 82 -1.54 9.43 20.69
N CYS A 83 -0.28 9.17 20.34
CA CYS A 83 0.47 9.95 19.34
C CYS A 83 -0.02 9.81 17.88
N LEU A 84 -1.03 8.97 17.64
CA LEU A 84 -1.63 8.77 16.32
C LEU A 84 -3.08 9.30 16.28
N GLU A 85 -3.55 9.96 17.34
CA GLU A 85 -4.94 10.44 17.47
C GLU A 85 -5.12 11.89 16.99
N ASP A 86 -4.05 12.66 16.82
CA ASP A 86 -4.07 14.01 16.27
C ASP A 86 -3.88 14.02 14.74
N PHE A 87 -4.22 15.16 14.14
CA PHE A 87 -4.02 15.39 12.71
C PHE A 87 -2.63 15.97 12.45
N PRO A 88 -1.96 15.58 11.36
CA PRO A 88 -0.67 16.15 11.00
C PRO A 88 -0.77 17.67 10.78
N ILE A 89 0.20 18.42 11.30
CA ILE A 89 0.22 19.89 11.31
C ILE A 89 0.59 20.50 9.92
N GLY A 90 0.97 19.67 8.94
CA GLY A 90 1.35 20.10 7.58
C GLY A 90 0.46 19.50 6.47
N HIS A 91 0.33 20.19 5.34
CA HIS A 91 -0.41 19.71 4.17
C HIS A 91 0.31 18.54 3.49
N ASP A 92 -0.47 17.50 3.17
CA ASP A 92 -0.06 16.28 2.44
C ASP A 92 0.60 16.62 1.09
N GLN A 93 1.93 16.60 1.02
CA GLN A 93 2.64 16.80 -0.25
C GLN A 93 2.69 15.54 -1.14
N PHE A 94 2.22 14.39 -0.64
CA PHE A 94 2.30 13.13 -1.37
C PHE A 94 0.98 12.36 -1.33
N VAL A 95 -0.05 12.91 -1.98
CA VAL A 95 -1.20 12.10 -2.37
C VAL A 95 -0.78 11.28 -3.60
N ILE A 96 -0.55 9.98 -3.40
CA ILE A 96 -0.44 9.05 -4.54
C ILE A 96 -1.86 8.81 -5.05
N ASP A 97 -2.31 9.69 -5.94
CA ASP A 97 -3.56 9.47 -6.66
C ASP A 97 -3.39 8.30 -7.64
N GLY A 98 -4.34 7.36 -7.57
CA GLY A 98 -4.47 6.24 -8.47
C GLY A 98 -3.64 5.01 -8.10
N PHE A 99 -3.66 4.03 -8.99
CA PHE A 99 -2.90 2.79 -8.81
C PHE A 99 -1.44 2.95 -9.27
N PRO A 100 -0.47 2.28 -8.63
CA PRO A 100 0.94 2.41 -8.99
C PRO A 100 1.24 1.98 -10.43
N GLY A 101 0.56 0.97 -10.95
CA GLY A 101 0.67 0.52 -12.35
C GLY A 101 0.12 1.52 -13.38
N TRP A 102 -0.47 2.66 -12.97
CA TRP A 102 -0.76 3.77 -13.89
C TRP A 102 0.45 4.67 -14.13
N ARG A 103 1.41 4.69 -13.19
CA ARG A 103 2.60 5.54 -13.25
C ARG A 103 3.81 4.80 -13.78
N TRP A 104 3.86 3.48 -13.58
CA TRP A 104 5.01 2.65 -13.91
C TRP A 104 4.62 1.63 -14.98
N SER A 105 5.16 1.80 -16.19
CA SER A 105 5.06 0.82 -17.27
C SER A 105 5.72 -0.51 -16.89
N LEU A 106 5.41 -1.58 -17.62
CA LEU A 106 6.01 -2.90 -17.37
C LEU A 106 7.54 -2.90 -17.49
N ASP A 107 8.10 -2.11 -18.42
CA ASP A 107 9.55 -1.97 -18.55
C ASP A 107 10.15 -1.24 -17.35
N GLU A 108 9.50 -0.18 -16.86
CA GLU A 108 9.99 0.53 -15.67
C GLU A 108 9.85 -0.33 -14.41
N GLN A 109 8.79 -1.13 -14.31
CA GLN A 109 8.67 -2.15 -13.25
C GLN A 109 9.87 -3.11 -13.27
N CYS A 110 10.25 -3.60 -14.45
CA CYS A 110 11.45 -4.43 -14.60
C CYS A 110 12.74 -3.72 -14.22
N ARG A 111 12.94 -2.46 -14.63
CA ARG A 111 14.15 -1.70 -14.29
C ARG A 111 14.29 -1.52 -12.78
N VAL A 112 13.20 -1.19 -12.09
CA VAL A 112 13.19 -1.03 -10.62
C VAL A 112 13.43 -2.38 -9.93
N SER A 113 12.72 -3.44 -10.33
CA SER A 113 12.85 -4.75 -9.69
C SER A 113 14.21 -5.43 -9.90
N THR A 114 14.88 -5.15 -11.02
CA THR A 114 16.20 -5.73 -11.33
C THR A 114 17.36 -4.80 -11.02
N GLY A 115 17.09 -3.53 -10.75
CA GLY A 115 18.12 -2.49 -10.60
C GLY A 115 18.88 -2.15 -11.89
N SER A 116 18.39 -2.56 -13.06
CA SER A 116 19.10 -2.36 -14.33
C SER A 116 18.26 -1.66 -15.39
N ASN A 117 18.81 -0.58 -15.95
CA ASN A 117 18.20 0.15 -17.07
C ASN A 117 18.07 -0.66 -18.36
N ALA A 118 18.88 -1.72 -18.51
CA ALA A 118 18.80 -2.63 -19.66
C ALA A 118 17.65 -3.65 -19.53
N SER A 119 17.03 -3.77 -18.34
CA SER A 119 15.90 -4.67 -18.14
C SER A 119 14.64 -4.13 -18.79
N ARG A 120 13.86 -5.05 -19.35
CA ARG A 120 12.59 -4.79 -20.02
C ARG A 120 11.66 -5.98 -19.83
N HIS A 121 10.37 -5.73 -19.99
CA HIS A 121 9.34 -6.75 -19.84
C HIS A 121 9.37 -7.77 -20.97
N CYS A 122 9.20 -9.04 -20.61
CA CYS A 122 9.17 -10.16 -21.52
C CYS A 122 7.72 -10.62 -21.77
N SER A 123 7.04 -10.00 -22.74
CA SER A 123 5.61 -10.22 -23.02
C SER A 123 5.20 -11.63 -23.44
N LYS A 124 6.15 -12.47 -23.86
CA LYS A 124 5.89 -13.86 -24.28
C LYS A 124 5.96 -14.86 -23.12
N PHE A 125 6.30 -14.40 -21.91
CA PHE A 125 6.50 -15.26 -20.75
C PHE A 125 5.46 -14.94 -19.66
N GLY A 126 4.99 -15.99 -18.98
CA GLY A 126 4.03 -15.90 -17.89
C GLY A 126 2.66 -16.46 -18.23
N GLU A 127 2.21 -17.43 -17.42
CA GLU A 127 0.88 -18.07 -17.56
C GLU A 127 -0.20 -17.32 -16.75
N HIS A 128 0.22 -16.56 -15.75
CA HIS A 128 -0.66 -15.89 -14.80
C HIS A 128 -0.40 -14.38 -14.81
N PRO A 129 -1.09 -13.61 -15.68
CA PRO A 129 -0.96 -12.16 -15.68
C PRO A 129 -1.31 -11.60 -14.29
N CYS A 130 -0.68 -10.48 -13.92
CA CYS A 130 -0.79 -9.82 -12.61
C CYS A 130 -0.13 -10.54 -11.43
N ARG A 131 0.00 -11.87 -11.45
CA ARG A 131 0.70 -12.62 -10.39
C ARG A 131 2.18 -12.81 -10.67
N GLU A 132 2.58 -12.58 -11.91
CA GLU A 132 3.95 -12.76 -12.38
C GLU A 132 4.42 -11.52 -13.13
N LEU A 133 5.68 -11.17 -12.92
CA LEU A 133 6.39 -10.19 -13.72
C LEU A 133 7.63 -10.87 -14.30
N TRP A 134 7.74 -10.87 -15.62
CA TRP A 134 8.86 -11.47 -16.35
C TRP A 134 9.71 -10.39 -16.96
N CYS A 135 10.98 -10.37 -16.58
CA CYS A 135 11.93 -9.33 -16.97
C CYS A 135 13.17 -9.93 -17.59
N PHE A 136 13.72 -9.23 -18.58
CA PHE A 136 15.02 -9.56 -19.13
C PHE A 136 16.10 -9.24 -18.09
N MET A 137 16.84 -10.27 -17.68
CA MET A 137 18.01 -10.11 -16.82
C MET A 137 19.24 -9.94 -17.71
N PRO A 138 19.95 -8.81 -17.64
CA PRO A 138 21.19 -8.62 -18.39
C PRO A 138 22.29 -9.61 -17.94
N GLU A 139 23.43 -9.54 -18.62
CA GLU A 139 24.60 -10.39 -18.30
C GLU A 139 24.92 -10.38 -16.79
N PRO A 140 25.29 -11.54 -16.21
CA PRO A 140 25.66 -12.80 -16.87
C PRO A 140 24.48 -13.75 -17.17
N ILE A 141 23.23 -13.34 -16.89
CA ILE A 141 22.06 -14.21 -17.04
C ILE A 141 21.58 -14.25 -18.49
N GLY A 142 21.51 -13.09 -19.15
CA GLY A 142 21.21 -12.96 -20.59
C GLY A 142 19.85 -13.53 -21.02
N LYS A 143 18.90 -13.72 -20.09
CA LYS A 143 17.59 -14.34 -20.36
C LYS A 143 16.45 -13.69 -19.58
N CYS A 144 15.23 -13.93 -20.04
CA CYS A 144 14.02 -13.58 -19.29
C CYS A 144 13.88 -14.49 -18.07
N SER A 145 13.70 -13.88 -16.91
CA SER A 145 13.45 -14.56 -15.64
C SER A 145 12.25 -13.93 -14.94
N LYS A 146 11.54 -14.75 -14.16
CA LYS A 146 10.47 -14.29 -13.28
C LYS A 146 11.06 -13.54 -12.09
N ILE A 147 10.52 -12.36 -11.78
CA ILE A 147 10.86 -11.66 -10.54
C ILE A 147 10.25 -12.43 -9.36
N LEU A 148 11.09 -12.76 -8.37
CA LEU A 148 10.65 -13.48 -7.19
C LEU A 148 9.74 -12.58 -6.34
N ASN A 149 8.67 -13.18 -5.79
CA ASN A 149 7.72 -12.52 -4.89
C ASN A 149 7.05 -11.25 -5.45
N HIS A 150 7.17 -10.99 -6.75
CA HIS A 150 6.64 -9.80 -7.39
C HIS A 150 5.96 -10.11 -8.73
N GLY A 151 4.82 -9.47 -8.94
CA GLY A 151 3.95 -9.53 -10.09
C GLY A 151 3.71 -8.13 -10.61
N MET A 152 2.86 -8.00 -11.61
CA MET A 152 2.56 -6.68 -12.16
C MET A 152 1.83 -5.84 -11.12
N LEU A 153 2.20 -4.57 -11.00
CA LEU A 153 1.58 -3.65 -10.05
C LEU A 153 0.08 -3.50 -10.32
N ASP A 154 -0.70 -3.29 -9.25
CA ASP A 154 -2.12 -2.95 -9.39
C ASP A 154 -2.26 -1.72 -10.32
N GLY A 155 -3.26 -1.75 -11.21
CA GLY A 155 -3.48 -0.76 -12.26
C GLY A 155 -2.77 -1.04 -13.59
N THR A 156 -1.80 -1.95 -13.63
CA THR A 156 -1.09 -2.36 -14.86
C THR A 156 -2.04 -3.06 -15.82
N THR A 157 -1.98 -2.73 -17.11
CA THR A 157 -2.80 -3.37 -18.14
C THR A 157 -2.37 -4.82 -18.34
N CYS A 158 -3.34 -5.74 -18.31
CA CYS A 158 -3.09 -7.19 -18.40
C CYS A 158 -3.74 -7.88 -19.61
N GLY A 159 -4.39 -7.11 -20.50
CA GLY A 159 -5.01 -7.59 -21.75
C GLY A 159 -6.46 -7.15 -21.89
N ASP A 160 -6.94 -6.94 -23.11
CA ASP A 160 -8.35 -6.63 -23.43
C ASP A 160 -8.95 -5.44 -22.63
N GLY A 161 -8.14 -4.42 -22.36
CA GLY A 161 -8.57 -3.27 -21.55
C GLY A 161 -8.73 -3.55 -20.04
N ARG A 162 -8.39 -4.76 -19.59
CA ARG A 162 -8.39 -5.16 -18.17
C ARG A 162 -7.11 -4.69 -17.47
N LYS A 163 -7.20 -4.55 -16.15
CA LYS A 163 -6.06 -4.16 -15.29
C LYS A 163 -5.88 -5.13 -14.14
N CYS A 164 -4.66 -5.17 -13.63
CA CYS A 164 -4.31 -5.92 -12.43
C CYS A 164 -4.92 -5.27 -11.19
N ILE A 165 -5.66 -6.06 -10.42
CA ILE A 165 -6.21 -5.65 -9.13
C ILE A 165 -6.07 -6.82 -8.16
N ARG A 166 -5.24 -6.65 -7.14
CA ARG A 166 -4.91 -7.67 -6.12
C ARG A 166 -4.43 -8.97 -6.75
N GLY A 167 -3.59 -8.87 -7.78
CA GLY A 167 -3.03 -10.02 -8.48
C GLY A 167 -3.99 -10.74 -9.44
N ASP A 168 -5.16 -10.19 -9.74
CA ASP A 168 -6.07 -10.74 -10.76
C ASP A 168 -6.25 -9.76 -11.93
N CYS A 169 -6.34 -10.29 -13.15
CA CYS A 169 -6.63 -9.51 -14.34
C CYS A 169 -8.14 -9.29 -14.50
N LYS A 170 -8.63 -8.12 -14.07
CA LYS A 170 -10.06 -7.80 -13.98
C LYS A 170 -10.43 -6.64 -14.90
N GLU A 171 -11.64 -6.69 -15.45
CA GLU A 171 -12.23 -5.51 -16.07
C GLU A 171 -12.33 -4.42 -15.01
N THR A 172 -11.65 -3.31 -15.26
CA THR A 172 -11.77 -2.16 -14.38
C THR A 172 -13.00 -1.42 -14.85
N GLN A 173 -14.13 -1.61 -14.18
CA GLN A 173 -15.03 -0.47 -14.00
C GLN A 173 -14.15 0.53 -13.27
N GLN A 174 -13.65 1.56 -13.96
CA GLN A 174 -12.97 2.65 -13.28
C GLN A 174 -13.85 2.97 -12.07
N PRO A 175 -13.36 2.86 -10.82
CA PRO A 175 -13.88 3.77 -9.83
C PRO A 175 -13.53 5.11 -10.46
N SER A 176 -14.53 5.75 -11.09
CA SER A 176 -14.46 7.09 -11.66
C SER A 176 -13.53 7.83 -10.73
N LEU A 177 -12.33 8.19 -11.24
CA LEU A 177 -11.25 8.82 -10.50
C LEU A 177 -11.92 9.73 -9.50
N MET A 178 -12.01 9.29 -8.22
CA MET A 178 -13.07 9.72 -7.30
C MET A 178 -13.02 11.23 -7.26
N SER A 179 -13.86 11.85 -8.08
CA SER A 179 -13.65 13.22 -8.51
C SER A 179 -14.12 14.03 -7.33
N SER A 180 -13.22 14.30 -6.39
CA SER A 180 -13.54 15.02 -5.17
C SER A 180 -14.79 14.43 -4.50
N ILE A 181 -14.66 13.32 -3.76
CA ILE A 181 -15.70 12.90 -2.79
C ILE A 181 -15.64 13.83 -1.58
N TRP A 182 -15.87 15.09 -1.84
CA TRP A 182 -16.19 16.09 -0.85
C TRP A 182 -17.61 16.52 -1.12
N ASP A 183 -18.42 16.63 -0.07
CA ASP A 183 -19.70 17.31 -0.20
C ASP A 183 -19.47 18.75 -0.68
N GLU A 184 -20.50 19.35 -1.28
CA GLU A 184 -20.48 20.79 -1.56
C GLU A 184 -20.19 21.56 -0.26
N TYR A 185 -19.48 22.68 -0.38
CA TYR A 185 -19.27 23.56 0.76
C TYR A 185 -20.62 24.01 1.34
N GLU A 186 -20.76 23.93 2.66
CA GLU A 186 -21.85 24.58 3.37
C GLU A 186 -21.81 26.11 3.14
N ALA A 187 -22.92 26.79 3.42
CA ALA A 187 -22.98 28.24 3.35
C ALA A 187 -21.93 28.90 4.27
N TRP A 188 -21.45 30.07 3.87
CA TRP A 188 -20.58 30.89 4.71
C TRP A 188 -21.28 31.25 6.03
N THR A 189 -20.52 31.23 7.12
CA THR A 189 -21.00 31.79 8.39
C THR A 189 -21.14 33.30 8.29
N THR A 190 -22.00 33.88 9.13
CA THR A 190 -22.02 35.33 9.34
C THR A 190 -20.66 35.84 9.80
N CYS A 191 -20.29 37.05 9.38
CA CYS A 191 -19.03 37.67 9.77
C CYS A 191 -18.94 37.77 11.30
N SER A 192 -17.77 37.45 11.86
CA SER A 192 -17.56 37.48 13.31
C SER A 192 -17.68 38.87 13.94
N ARG A 193 -17.67 39.94 13.12
CA ARG A 193 -17.84 41.33 13.57
C ARG A 193 -18.63 42.15 12.55
N PHE A 194 -19.35 43.16 13.05
CA PHE A 194 -20.08 44.13 12.23
C PHE A 194 -19.18 45.29 11.72
N CYS A 195 -18.04 45.55 12.37
CA CYS A 195 -17.06 46.55 11.92
C CYS A 195 -15.62 46.13 12.29
N GLY A 196 -14.64 46.70 11.58
CA GLY A 196 -13.22 46.30 11.67
C GLY A 196 -12.93 45.00 10.90
N THR A 197 -11.80 44.36 11.20
CA THR A 197 -11.42 43.09 10.57
C THR A 197 -12.15 41.91 11.22
N GLY A 198 -12.94 41.18 10.43
CA GLY A 198 -13.65 39.98 10.84
C GLY A 198 -13.30 38.77 9.98
N THR A 199 -13.75 37.61 10.40
CA THR A 199 -13.55 36.33 9.72
C THR A 199 -14.88 35.65 9.48
N GLN A 200 -14.97 34.95 8.35
CA GLN A 200 -16.06 34.03 8.02
C GLN A 200 -15.43 32.73 7.52
N TYR A 201 -16.09 31.60 7.78
CA TYR A 201 -15.62 30.30 7.33
C TYR A 201 -16.78 29.49 6.75
N ARG A 202 -16.43 28.43 6.03
CA ARG A 202 -17.37 27.42 5.51
C ARG A 202 -16.71 26.05 5.64
N ARG A 203 -17.53 25.01 5.76
CA ARG A 203 -17.06 23.63 5.98
C ARG A 203 -17.54 22.75 4.83
N LYS A 204 -16.83 21.66 4.58
CA LYS A 204 -17.28 20.55 3.73
C LYS A 204 -16.94 19.25 4.43
N ARG A 205 -17.78 18.22 4.30
CA ARG A 205 -17.56 16.93 4.95
C ARG A 205 -16.94 15.95 3.97
N CYS A 206 -16.13 15.05 4.52
CA CYS A 206 -15.70 13.86 3.81
C CYS A 206 -16.74 12.77 4.07
N PRO A 207 -17.41 12.23 3.04
CA PRO A 207 -18.30 11.09 3.17
C PRO A 207 -17.56 9.91 3.81
N ASN A 208 -18.11 9.39 4.91
CA ASN A 208 -17.61 8.17 5.53
C ASN A 208 -17.90 7.00 4.57
N PHE A 209 -16.85 6.45 3.96
CA PHE A 209 -16.96 5.17 3.26
C PHE A 209 -17.19 4.06 4.30
N ARG A 210 -18.34 3.37 4.21
CA ARG A 210 -18.59 2.10 4.91
C ARG A 210 -18.06 0.94 4.09
#